data_AF-A0A2D6GM29-F1
#
_entry.id   AF-A0A2D6GM29-F1
#
_cell.length_a   1.000
_cell.length_b   1.000
_cell.length_c   1.000
_cell.angle_alpha   90.00
_cell.angle_beta   90.00
_cell.angle_gamma   90.00
#
_symmetry.space_group_name_H-M   'P 1'
#
loop_
_entity.id
_entity.type
_entity.pdbx_description
1 polymer ?
#
loop_
_entity_poly.entity_id
_entity_poly.type
_entity_poly.pdbx_seq_one_letter_code
_entity_poly.pdbx_strand_id
1 'polypeptide(L)'
;QEPGSFFLTDFLVEVFDKLVRQGLKIDRHPELLKIYFKHYKKLVYLAQVENPVLQTQADEISERLGLEYEYRFTGYGELEHSLSALADKRKYGKKNNNLLA
;
A
#
# COMPACT_ATOMS: atom_id res chain seq x y z
N GLN A 1 1.18 -17.18 5.88
CA GLN A 1 0.04 -16.30 5.53
C GLN A 1 -1.21 -16.92 6.11
N GLU A 2 -2.04 -16.12 6.78
CA GLU A 2 -3.33 -16.59 7.28
C GLU A 2 -4.36 -16.53 6.13
N PRO A 3 -5.07 -17.62 5.80
CA PRO A 3 -6.23 -17.53 4.92
C PRO A 3 -7.28 -16.57 5.52
N GLY A 4 -7.72 -15.59 4.73
CA GLY A 4 -8.68 -14.55 5.16
C GLY A 4 -8.09 -13.18 5.47
N SER A 5 -6.95 -12.81 4.88
CA SER A 5 -6.39 -11.45 4.96
C SER A 5 -6.80 -10.59 3.76
N PHE A 6 -7.32 -9.40 4.01
CA PHE A 6 -7.55 -8.36 3.00
C PHE A 6 -6.35 -7.43 2.97
N PHE A 7 -5.68 -7.32 1.83
CA PHE A 7 -4.46 -6.52 1.71
C PHE A 7 -4.79 -5.11 1.23
N LEU A 8 -4.33 -4.12 1.99
CA LEU A 8 -4.45 -2.71 1.67
C LEU A 8 -3.06 -2.17 1.33
N THR A 9 -2.94 -1.37 0.27
CA THR A 9 -1.70 -0.67 -0.13
C THR A 9 -1.93 0.83 -0.04
N ASP A 10 -0.88 1.65 -0.06
CA ASP A 10 -0.99 3.12 -0.01
C ASP A 10 -2.02 3.66 -1.01
N PHE A 11 -1.93 3.20 -2.27
CA PHE A 11 -2.91 3.56 -3.29
C PHE A 11 -4.33 3.17 -2.90
N LEU A 12 -4.55 1.94 -2.43
CA LEU A 12 -5.89 1.46 -2.09
C LEU A 12 -6.47 2.16 -0.86
N VAL A 13 -5.64 2.61 0.09
CA VAL A 13 -6.07 3.49 1.19
C VAL A 13 -6.67 4.77 0.62
N GLU A 14 -5.93 5.45 -0.27
CA GLU A 14 -6.33 6.75 -0.83
C GLU A 14 -7.61 6.69 -1.67
N VAL A 15 -7.81 5.59 -2.40
CA VAL A 15 -8.97 5.44 -3.29
C VAL A 15 -10.04 4.46 -2.78
N PHE A 16 -9.96 4.02 -1.52
CA PHE A 16 -10.85 3.01 -0.94
C PHE A 16 -12.32 3.35 -1.17
N ASP A 17 -12.71 4.59 -0.86
CA ASP A 17 -14.11 5.02 -0.97
C ASP A 17 -14.62 5.01 -2.42
N LYS A 18 -13.75 5.28 -3.40
CA LYS A 18 -14.12 5.25 -4.82
C LYS A 18 -14.17 3.80 -5.35
N LEU A 19 -13.14 3.00 -5.09
CA LEU A 19 -13.04 1.65 -5.67
C LEU A 19 -13.87 0.61 -4.94
N VAL A 20 -13.85 0.62 -3.61
CA VAL A 20 -14.53 -0.39 -2.80
C VAL A 20 -15.95 0.07 -2.50
N ARG A 21 -16.10 1.26 -1.90
CA ARG A 21 -17.42 1.69 -1.45
C ARG A 21 -18.36 2.03 -2.61
N GLN A 22 -17.95 2.89 -3.54
CA GLN A 22 -18.76 3.25 -4.71
C GLN A 22 -18.69 2.20 -5.81
N GLY A 23 -17.49 1.69 -6.12
CA GLY A 23 -17.27 0.72 -7.19
C GLY A 23 -18.01 -0.60 -6.95
N LEU A 24 -18.13 -1.06 -5.70
CA LEU A 24 -18.91 -2.25 -5.35
C LEU A 24 -20.36 -1.92 -4.92
N LYS A 25 -20.77 -0.67 -5.07
CA LYS A 25 -22.12 -0.15 -4.73
C LYS A 25 -22.53 -0.34 -3.27
N ILE A 26 -21.57 -0.42 -2.34
CA ILE A 26 -21.82 -0.56 -0.90
C ILE A 26 -22.49 0.70 -0.33
N ASP A 27 -22.22 1.87 -0.91
CA ASP A 27 -22.91 3.13 -0.60
C ASP A 27 -24.43 3.06 -0.80
N ARG A 28 -24.89 2.29 -1.80
CA ARG A 28 -26.31 2.08 -2.10
C ARG A 28 -26.89 0.79 -1.50
N HIS A 29 -26.04 -0.20 -1.27
CA HIS A 29 -26.40 -1.52 -0.75
C HIS A 29 -25.45 -1.92 0.39
N PRO A 30 -25.64 -1.37 1.61
CA PRO A 30 -24.74 -1.59 2.74
C PRO A 30 -24.58 -3.07 3.13
N GLU A 31 -25.58 -3.91 2.86
CA GLU A 31 -25.55 -5.35 3.09
C GLU A 31 -24.43 -6.07 2.31
N LEU A 32 -23.99 -5.50 1.18
CA LEU A 32 -22.91 -6.05 0.37
C LEU A 32 -21.58 -6.06 1.10
N LEU A 33 -21.35 -5.13 2.01
CA LEU A 33 -20.12 -5.08 2.81
C LEU A 33 -19.93 -6.40 3.57
N LYS A 34 -20.98 -6.87 4.25
CA LYS A 34 -20.94 -8.16 4.95
C LYS A 34 -20.74 -9.31 3.96
N ILE A 35 -21.38 -9.29 2.80
CA ILE A 35 -21.27 -10.37 1.81
C ILE A 35 -19.85 -10.49 1.27
N TYR A 36 -19.22 -9.36 0.91
CA TYR A 36 -17.86 -9.33 0.39
C TYR A 36 -16.82 -9.66 1.45
N PHE A 37 -17.01 -9.17 2.68
CA PHE A 37 -15.99 -9.24 3.71
C PHE A 37 -16.17 -10.36 4.75
N LYS A 38 -17.26 -11.15 4.72
CA LYS A 38 -17.58 -12.19 5.74
C LYS A 38 -16.52 -13.27 5.98
N HIS A 39 -15.62 -13.50 5.01
CA HIS A 39 -14.57 -14.52 5.11
C HIS A 39 -13.20 -13.94 5.41
N TYR A 40 -13.09 -12.61 5.47
CA TYR A 40 -11.89 -11.94 5.92
C TYR A 40 -11.96 -11.78 7.43
N LYS A 41 -10.80 -11.88 8.07
CA LYS A 41 -10.64 -11.70 9.51
C LYS A 41 -9.75 -10.50 9.84
N LYS A 42 -8.86 -10.17 8.89
CA LYS A 42 -7.79 -9.21 9.10
C LYS A 42 -7.62 -8.32 7.87
N LEU A 43 -7.37 -7.05 8.11
CA LEU A 43 -6.87 -6.10 7.13
C LEU A 43 -5.37 -5.90 7.38
N VAL A 44 -4.56 -6.26 6.39
CA VAL A 44 -3.10 -6.07 6.44
C VAL A 44 -2.74 -4.87 5.56
N TYR A 45 -2.34 -3.77 6.17
CA TYR A 45 -1.86 -2.59 5.46
C TYR A 45 -0.38 -2.72 5.14
N LEU A 46 -0.06 -2.91 3.85
CA LEU A 46 1.27 -2.98 3.29
C LEU A 46 1.72 -1.57 2.89
N ALA A 47 2.39 -0.88 3.81
CA ALA A 47 2.84 0.49 3.60
C ALA A 47 4.14 0.54 2.81
N GLN A 48 4.20 1.41 1.78
CA GLN A 48 5.43 1.68 1.03
C GLN A 48 6.15 2.91 1.59
N VAL A 49 5.40 3.85 2.17
CA VAL A 49 5.91 5.02 2.88
C VAL A 49 5.40 5.10 4.32
N GLU A 50 6.22 5.63 5.22
CA GLU A 50 5.79 5.93 6.59
C GLU A 50 4.96 7.23 6.59
N ASN A 51 3.64 7.09 6.38
CA ASN A 51 2.72 8.21 6.41
C ASN A 51 1.65 8.00 7.51
N PRO A 52 1.66 8.79 8.60
CA PRO A 52 0.70 8.63 9.69
C PRO A 52 -0.75 8.87 9.25
N VAL A 53 -0.99 9.72 8.24
CA VAL A 53 -2.34 9.96 7.70
C VAL A 53 -2.90 8.70 7.04
N LEU A 54 -2.08 7.99 6.25
CA LEU A 54 -2.50 6.75 5.62
C LEU A 54 -2.71 5.64 6.65
N GLN A 55 -1.91 5.59 7.71
CA GLN A 55 -2.10 4.64 8.81
C GLN A 55 -3.42 4.86 9.53
N THR A 56 -3.79 6.12 9.84
CA THR A 56 -5.10 6.44 10.43
C THR A 56 -6.25 6.04 9.51
N GLN A 57 -6.15 6.34 8.21
CA GLN A 57 -7.18 5.97 7.25
C GLN A 57 -7.33 4.45 7.10
N ALA A 58 -6.22 3.71 7.10
CA ALA A 58 -6.23 2.25 7.03
C ALA A 58 -6.90 1.63 8.27
N ASP A 59 -6.67 2.20 9.45
CA ASP A 59 -7.32 1.78 10.70
C ASP A 59 -8.84 2.04 10.65
N GLU A 60 -9.28 3.23 10.24
CA GLU A 60 -10.70 3.57 10.04
C GLU A 60 -11.39 2.66 9.00
N ILE A 61 -10.66 2.23 7.97
CA ILE A 61 -11.16 1.26 6.99
C ILE A 61 -11.34 -0.11 7.66
N SER A 62 -10.38 -0.54 8.49
CA SER A 62 -10.46 -1.81 9.20
C SER A 62 -11.67 -1.87 10.15
N GLU A 63 -11.94 -0.79 10.89
CA GLU A 63 -13.08 -0.66 11.79
C GLU A 63 -14.40 -0.79 11.02
N ARG A 64 -14.50 -0.10 9.88
CA ARG A 64 -15.68 -0.13 9.00
C ARG A 64 -15.94 -1.50 8.40
N LEU A 65 -14.88 -2.24 8.10
CA LEU A 65 -14.96 -3.60 7.59
C LEU A 65 -15.15 -4.64 8.71
N GLY A 66 -14.94 -4.26 9.97
CA GLY A 66 -14.98 -5.17 11.12
C GLY A 66 -13.84 -6.18 11.10
N LEU A 67 -12.66 -5.77 10.63
CA LEU A 67 -11.48 -6.63 10.48
C LEU A 67 -10.39 -6.21 11.46
N GLU A 68 -9.60 -7.17 11.96
CA GLU A 68 -8.41 -6.86 12.76
C GLU A 68 -7.40 -6.06 11.93
N TYR A 69 -6.85 -4.99 12.48
CA TYR A 69 -5.86 -4.17 11.80
C TYR A 69 -4.43 -4.68 12.02
N GLU A 70 -3.66 -4.83 10.94
CA GLU A 70 -2.24 -5.14 11.00
C GLU A 70 -1.44 -4.22 10.06
N TYR A 71 -0.53 -3.44 10.60
CA TYR A 71 0.39 -2.61 9.83
C TYR A 71 1.68 -3.36 9.49
N ARG A 72 2.11 -3.28 8.22
CA ARG A 72 3.41 -3.80 7.76
C ARG A 72 4.07 -2.78 6.86
N PHE A 73 5.18 -2.22 7.33
CA PHE A 73 6.06 -1.45 6.47
C PHE A 73 6.85 -2.39 5.54
N THR A 74 6.73 -2.15 4.23
CA THR A 74 7.35 -2.96 3.18
C THR A 74 8.32 -2.18 2.31
N GLY A 75 8.26 -0.84 2.34
CA GLY A 75 9.06 0.01 1.44
C GLY A 75 8.72 -0.22 -0.04
N TYR A 76 9.59 0.24 -0.93
CA TYR A 76 9.45 0.02 -2.37
C TYR A 76 10.14 -1.27 -2.87
N GLY A 77 10.82 -2.00 -1.98
CA GLY A 77 11.56 -3.21 -2.31
C GLY A 77 12.57 -3.00 -3.43
N GLU A 78 12.51 -3.84 -4.48
CA GLU A 78 13.43 -3.83 -5.62
C GLU A 78 13.50 -2.51 -6.40
N LEU A 79 12.44 -1.68 -6.35
CA LEU A 79 12.46 -0.39 -7.00
C LEU A 79 13.46 0.57 -6.32
N GLU A 80 13.54 0.55 -4.99
CA GLU A 80 14.51 1.34 -4.24
C GLU A 80 15.95 0.92 -4.56
N HIS A 81 16.20 -0.39 -4.61
CA HIS A 81 17.50 -0.94 -5.01
C HIS A 81 17.88 -0.56 -6.44
N SER A 82 16.94 -0.64 -7.37
CA SER A 82 17.16 -0.28 -8.77
C SER A 82 17.46 1.21 -8.95
N LEU A 83 16.73 2.09 -8.26
CA LEU A 83 16.97 3.53 -8.28
C LEU A 83 18.31 3.89 -7.64
N SER A 84 18.68 3.24 -6.54
CA SER A 84 19.99 3.43 -5.89
C SER A 84 21.14 3.02 -6.83
N ALA A 85 21.02 1.85 -7.46
CA ALA A 85 22.01 1.37 -8.43
C ALA A 85 22.16 2.31 -9.64
N LEU A 86 21.04 2.88 -10.14
CA LEU A 86 21.08 3.89 -11.21
C LEU A 86 21.71 5.21 -10.75
N ALA A 87 21.43 5.66 -9.53
CA ALA A 87 22.04 6.86 -8.96
C ALA A 87 23.56 6.71 -8.79
N ASP A 88 24.02 5.53 -8.36
CA ASP A 88 25.44 5.22 -8.20
C ASP A 88 26.18 5.12 -9.54
N LYS A 89 25.58 4.52 -10.57
CA LYS A 89 26.15 4.52 -11.93
C LYS A 89 26.38 5.93 -12.48
N ARG A 90 25.51 6.90 -12.15
CA ARG A 90 25.70 8.31 -12.54
C ARG A 90 26.89 8.98 -11.83
N LYS A 91 27.24 8.57 -10.61
CA LYS A 91 28.42 9.11 -9.89
C LYS A 91 29.75 8.62 -10.49
N TYR A 92 29.81 7.39 -11.01
CA TYR A 92 31.01 6.85 -11.66
C TYR A 92 31.23 7.38 -13.09
N GLY A 93 30.16 7.65 -13.85
CA GLY A 93 30.28 8.21 -15.21
C GLY A 93 30.81 9.65 -15.29
N LYS A 94 30.78 10.42 -14.20
CA LYS A 94 31.23 11.82 -14.18
C LYS A 94 32.73 11.99 -13.85
N LYS A 95 33.43 10.94 -13.43
CA LYS A 95 34.84 11.00 -12.97
C LYS A 95 35.88 10.79 -14.09
N ASN A 96 35.46 10.43 -15.31
CA ASN A 96 36.35 10.06 -16.41
C ASN A 96 36.45 11.11 -17.54
N ASN A 97 36.41 12.41 -17.22
CA ASN A 97 36.63 13.47 -18.23
C ASN A 97 37.93 14.28 -18.04
N ASN A 98 38.81 13.91 -17.10
CA ASN A 98 40.10 14.59 -16.88
C ASN A 98 41.32 13.65 -16.96
N LEU A 99 41.28 12.62 -17.81
CA LEU A 99 42.47 11.88 -18.20
C LEU A 99 42.51 11.78 -19.72
N LEU A 100 43.02 12.81 -20.39
CA LEU A 100 43.69 12.76 -21.68
C LEU A 100 44.28 14.16 -21.95
N ALA A 101 45.62 14.22 -21.93
CA ALA A 101 46.52 15.22 -22.52
C ALA A 101 46.32 16.70 -22.19
#